data_AF-A0A7X7XZN1-F1
#
_entry.id   AF-A0A7X7XZN1-F1
#
_cell.length_a   1.000
_cell.length_b   1.000
_cell.length_c   1.000
_cell.angle_alpha   90.00
_cell.angle_beta   90.00
_cell.angle_gamma   90.00
#
_symmetry.space_group_name_H-M   'P 1'
#
loop_
_entity.id
_entity.type
_entity.pdbx_description
1 polymer ?
#
loop_
_entity_poly.entity_id
_entity_poly.type
_entity_poly.pdbx_seq_one_letter_code
_entity_poly.pdbx_strand_id
1 'polypeptide(L)'
;MARWTEEQYMEYLKKNDKLPGQGLILNPVKKSKYNNNRVRVDGILFDSQLEADYYSDLKLQLKTGTIRGFCRQPQFILQEGFGDVRPITYRPDFIVFHN
;
A
#
# COMPACT_ATOMS: atom_id res chain seq x y z
N MET A 1 3.46 35.45 2.32
CA MET A 1 2.43 34.62 1.67
C MET A 1 1.85 35.42 0.52
N ALA A 2 2.11 35.03 -0.73
CA ALA A 2 1.58 35.77 -1.88
C ALA A 2 0.05 35.62 -1.91
N ARG A 3 -0.68 36.74 -1.79
CA ARG A 3 -2.14 36.75 -2.00
C ARG A 3 -2.36 36.79 -3.50
N TRP A 4 -2.80 35.69 -4.09
CA TRP A 4 -3.24 35.68 -5.48
C TRP A 4 -4.67 36.18 -5.56
N THR A 5 -4.96 36.96 -6.60
CA THR A 5 -6.34 37.32 -6.93
C THR A 5 -7.05 36.12 -7.54
N GLU A 6 -8.38 36.13 -7.50
CA GLU A 6 -9.21 35.03 -7.99
C GLU A 6 -8.97 34.76 -9.48
N GLU A 7 -8.72 35.81 -10.26
CA GLU A 7 -8.37 35.76 -11.68
C GLU A 7 -6.99 35.12 -11.92
N GLN A 8 -5.99 35.52 -11.15
CA GLN A 8 -4.64 34.95 -11.23
C GLN A 8 -4.63 33.46 -10.86
N TYR A 9 -5.44 33.08 -9.88
CA TYR A 9 -5.62 31.69 -9.49
C TYR A 9 -6.27 30.88 -10.62
N MET A 10 -7.33 31.41 -11.24
CA MET A 10 -8.00 30.73 -12.36
C MET A 10 -7.10 30.58 -13.59
N GLU A 11 -6.28 31.57 -13.90
CA GLU A 11 -5.33 31.51 -15.02
C GLU A 11 -4.18 30.52 -14.74
N TYR A 12 -3.68 30.46 -13.50
CA TYR A 12 -2.74 29.43 -13.06
C TYR A 12 -3.34 28.02 -13.26
N LEU A 13 -4.59 27.79 -12.86
CA LEU A 13 -5.24 26.49 -13.03
C LEU A 13 -5.47 26.13 -14.50
N LYS A 14 -5.86 27.09 -15.35
CA LYS A 14 -5.98 26.88 -16.81
C LYS A 14 -4.65 26.54 -17.46
N LYS A 15 -3.57 27.26 -17.10
CA LYS A 15 -2.23 27.06 -17.69
C LYS A 15 -1.58 25.73 -17.28
N ASN A 16 -1.99 25.16 -16.15
CA ASN A 16 -1.44 23.92 -15.61
C ASN A 16 -2.40 22.71 -15.77
N ASP A 17 -3.49 22.82 -16.54
CA ASP A 17 -4.54 21.78 -16.66
C ASP A 17 -5.08 21.28 -15.30
N LYS A 18 -5.22 22.19 -14.33
CA LYS A 18 -5.67 21.91 -12.95
C LYS A 18 -7.03 22.56 -12.63
N LEU A 19 -7.98 22.55 -13.57
CA LEU A 19 -9.30 23.13 -13.29
C LEU A 19 -10.01 22.40 -12.13
N PRO A 20 -10.57 23.13 -11.13
CA PRO A 20 -11.30 22.52 -10.03
C PRO A 20 -12.74 22.26 -10.48
N GLY A 21 -13.18 21.00 -10.42
CA GLY A 21 -14.55 20.61 -10.73
C GLY A 21 -14.73 19.67 -11.94
N GLN A 22 -13.65 19.42 -12.69
CA GLN A 22 -13.63 18.33 -13.68
C GLN A 22 -12.70 17.23 -13.16
N GLY A 23 -13.31 16.27 -12.45
CA GLY A 23 -12.77 14.99 -11.97
C GLY A 23 -11.26 14.85 -11.83
N LEU A 24 -10.81 14.70 -10.58
CA LEU A 24 -9.51 14.19 -10.14
C LEU A 24 -9.18 12.78 -10.71
N ILE A 25 -9.08 12.63 -12.03
CA ILE A 25 -8.67 11.42 -12.76
C ILE A 25 -7.82 11.85 -13.98
N LEU A 26 -6.84 12.73 -13.79
CA LEU A 26 -5.87 13.04 -14.87
C LEU A 26 -4.68 12.07 -14.90
N ASN A 27 -4.53 11.25 -13.87
CA ASN A 27 -3.65 10.10 -13.95
C ASN A 27 -4.53 8.89 -14.19
N PRO A 28 -4.42 8.16 -15.32
CA PRO A 28 -5.02 6.85 -15.40
C PRO A 28 -4.55 6.08 -14.17
N VAL A 29 -5.49 5.58 -13.36
CA VAL A 29 -5.15 4.70 -12.24
C VAL A 29 -4.29 3.61 -12.84
N LYS A 30 -2.99 3.69 -12.56
CA LYS A 30 -2.00 2.83 -13.21
C LYS A 30 -2.44 1.43 -12.88
N LYS A 31 -2.92 0.69 -13.88
CA LYS A 31 -3.36 -0.69 -13.69
C LYS A 31 -2.19 -1.41 -13.02
N SER A 32 -2.48 -2.07 -11.91
CA SER A 32 -1.45 -2.85 -11.21
C SER A 32 -0.89 -3.87 -12.19
N LYS A 33 0.37 -4.28 -12.01
CA LYS A 33 1.08 -5.20 -12.93
C LYS A 33 0.28 -6.46 -13.26
N TYR A 34 -0.63 -6.85 -12.38
CA TYR A 34 -1.46 -8.05 -12.46
C TYR A 34 -2.97 -7.76 -12.51
N ASN A 35 -3.38 -6.49 -12.67
CA ASN A 35 -4.79 -6.06 -12.62
C ASN A 35 -5.55 -6.57 -11.39
N ASN A 36 -4.84 -6.65 -10.26
CA ASN A 36 -5.36 -7.11 -8.99
C ASN A 36 -6.41 -6.13 -8.46
N ASN A 37 -7.52 -6.67 -7.96
CA ASN A 37 -8.50 -5.91 -7.20
C ASN A 37 -8.04 -5.80 -5.75
N ARG A 38 -8.12 -4.58 -5.20
CA ARG A 38 -7.94 -4.36 -3.76
C ARG A 38 -9.18 -4.83 -3.02
N VAL A 39 -8.99 -5.57 -1.95
CA VAL A 39 -10.08 -6.24 -1.23
C VAL A 39 -9.98 -5.90 0.24
N ARG A 40 -11.12 -5.75 0.91
CA ARG A 40 -11.17 -5.47 2.34
C ARG A 40 -11.70 -6.70 3.08
N VAL A 41 -10.89 -7.28 3.96
CA VAL A 41 -11.23 -8.44 4.79
C VAL A 41 -10.90 -8.13 6.24
N ASP A 42 -11.82 -8.41 7.17
CA ASP A 42 -11.66 -8.11 8.61
C ASP A 42 -11.23 -6.66 8.92
N GLY A 43 -11.63 -5.71 8.08
CA GLY A 43 -11.25 -4.30 8.21
C GLY A 43 -9.88 -3.93 7.61
N ILE A 44 -9.06 -4.91 7.24
CA ILE A 44 -7.75 -4.75 6.59
C ILE A 44 -7.94 -4.59 5.08
N LEU A 45 -7.25 -3.63 4.47
CA LEU A 45 -7.21 -3.45 3.02
C LEU A 45 -6.00 -4.21 2.45
N PHE A 46 -6.26 -5.20 1.59
CA PHE A 46 -5.26 -5.97 0.87
C PHE A 46 -5.08 -5.43 -0.55
N ASP A 47 -3.84 -5.51 -1.07
CA ASP A 47 -3.53 -5.05 -2.42
C ASP A 47 -3.91 -6.07 -3.49
N SER A 48 -4.21 -7.31 -3.09
CA SER A 48 -4.73 -8.38 -3.96
C SER A 48 -5.72 -9.31 -3.27
N GLN A 49 -6.60 -9.94 -4.05
CA GLN A 49 -7.50 -11.01 -3.57
C GLN A 49 -6.71 -12.21 -3.03
N LEU A 50 -5.62 -12.59 -3.69
CA LEU A 50 -4.79 -13.74 -3.30
C LEU A 50 -4.21 -13.57 -1.89
N GLU A 51 -3.74 -12.37 -1.54
CA GLU A 51 -3.27 -12.07 -0.18
C GLU A 51 -4.39 -12.19 0.86
N ALA A 52 -5.59 -11.75 0.51
CA ALA A 52 -6.76 -11.82 1.38
C ALA A 52 -7.22 -13.27 1.62
N ASP A 53 -7.16 -14.10 0.57
CA ASP A 53 -7.46 -15.53 0.64
C ASP A 53 -6.42 -16.24 1.54
N TYR A 54 -5.14 -15.98 1.32
CA TYR A 54 -4.06 -16.55 2.13
C TYR A 54 -4.16 -16.15 3.62
N TYR A 55 -4.50 -14.88 3.90
CA TYR A 55 -4.78 -14.43 5.27
C TYR A 55 -5.95 -15.21 5.91
N SER A 56 -7.00 -15.49 5.14
CA SER A 56 -8.16 -16.26 5.60
C SER A 56 -7.80 -17.71 5.91
N ASP A 57 -6.96 -18.33 5.08
CA ASP A 57 -6.44 -19.67 5.30
C ASP A 57 -5.55 -19.75 6.56
N LEU A 58 -4.66 -18.77 6.77
CA LEU A 58 -3.84 -18.70 7.98
C LEU A 58 -4.71 -18.56 9.24
N LYS A 59 -5.79 -17.77 9.18
CA LYS A 59 -6.75 -17.65 10.27
C LYS A 59 -7.45 -18.99 10.57
N LEU A 60 -7.76 -19.77 9.53
CA LEU A 60 -8.33 -21.10 9.71
C LEU A 60 -7.32 -22.07 10.34
N GLN A 61 -6.08 -22.09 9.84
CA GLN A 61 -5.00 -22.93 10.38
C GLN A 61 -4.66 -22.60 11.82
N LEU A 62 -4.76 -21.33 12.22
CA LEU A 62 -4.58 -20.90 13.60
C LEU A 62 -5.70 -21.46 14.50
N LYS A 63 -6.95 -21.44 14.01
CA LYS A 63 -8.10 -22.00 14.74
C LYS A 63 -8.02 -23.53 14.87
N THR A 64 -7.51 -24.22 13.85
CA THR A 64 -7.32 -25.67 13.91
C THR A 64 -6.08 -26.09 14.71
N GLY A 65 -5.27 -25.14 15.17
CA GLY A 65 -4.04 -25.41 15.92
C GLY A 65 -2.91 -26.00 15.06
N THR A 66 -3.01 -25.89 13.73
CA THR A 66 -1.98 -26.36 12.79
C THR A 66 -0.75 -25.45 12.82
N ILE A 67 -0.97 -24.15 13.07
CA ILE A 67 0.09 -23.15 13.26
C ILE A 67 -0.01 -22.56 14.65
N ARG A 68 1.13 -22.17 15.22
CA ARG A 68 1.21 -21.50 16.53
C ARG A 68 0.76 -20.05 16.46
N GLY A 69 0.95 -19.42 15.30
CA GLY A 69 0.65 -18.01 15.09
C GLY A 69 1.12 -17.55 13.72
N PHE A 70 0.71 -16.35 13.33
CA PHE A 70 1.27 -15.68 12.16
C PHE A 70 1.32 -14.17 12.38
N CYS A 71 2.22 -13.49 11.69
CA CYS A 71 2.37 -12.03 11.71
C CYS A 71 2.36 -11.47 10.29
N ARG A 72 1.90 -10.23 10.13
CA ARG A 72 1.80 -9.55 8.83
C ARG A 72 2.78 -8.38 8.75
N GLN A 73 3.42 -8.20 7.60
CA GLN A 73 4.35 -7.10 7.30
C GLN A 73 5.45 -6.83 8.36
N PRO A 74 6.11 -7.86 8.93
CA PRO A 74 7.27 -7.62 9.79
C PRO A 74 8.44 -7.04 8.99
N GLN A 75 9.33 -6.33 9.67
CA GLN A 75 10.51 -5.74 9.05
C GLN A 75 11.76 -6.37 9.64
N PHE A 76 12.64 -6.84 8.75
CA PHE A 76 13.95 -7.36 9.08
C PHE A 76 15.02 -6.46 8.48
N ILE A 77 16.10 -6.26 9.25
CA ILE A 77 17.32 -5.66 8.74
C ILE A 77 18.22 -6.82 8.34
N LEU A 78 18.48 -6.96 7.04
CA LEU A 78 19.37 -7.99 6.52
C LEU A 78 20.83 -7.56 6.66
N GLN A 79 21.09 -6.26 6.46
CA GLN A 79 22.38 -5.65 6.61
C GLN A 79 22.20 -4.25 7.20
N GLU A 80 22.89 -4.00 8.30
CA GLU A 80 22.93 -2.67 8.91
C GLU A 80 23.65 -1.67 7.98
N GLY A 81 23.19 -0.42 8.01
CA GLY A 81 23.85 0.64 7.27
C GLY A 81 25.22 0.92 7.90
N PHE A 82 26.24 1.11 7.08
CA PHE A 82 27.58 1.48 7.53
C PHE A 82 28.03 2.76 6.83
N GLY A 83 28.36 3.78 7.62
CA GLY A 83 28.68 5.13 7.10
C GLY A 83 27.51 5.72 6.30
N ASP A 84 27.78 6.10 5.06
CA ASP A 84 26.77 6.68 4.14
C ASP A 84 25.89 5.64 3.43
N VAL A 85 26.09 4.35 3.67
CA VAL A 85 25.32 3.27 3.02
C VAL A 85 24.02 3.01 3.78
N ARG A 86 22.89 3.05 3.06
CA ARG A 86 21.56 2.76 3.63
C ARG A 86 21.42 1.28 4.01
N PRO A 87 20.73 0.96 5.11
CA PRO A 87 20.48 -0.41 5.52
C PRO A 87 19.59 -1.15 4.50
N ILE A 88 19.85 -2.45 4.33
CA ILE A 88 19.04 -3.31 3.49
C ILE A 88 17.97 -3.94 4.38
N THR A 89 16.71 -3.61 4.11
CA THR A 89 15.56 -4.14 4.87
C THR A 89 14.74 -5.09 4.02
N TYR A 90 14.33 -6.20 4.61
CA TYR A 90 13.37 -7.14 4.03
C TYR A 90 12.05 -7.05 4.78
N ARG A 91 10.94 -6.97 4.02
CA ARG A 91 9.58 -6.92 4.57
C ARG A 91 8.74 -8.01 3.89
N PRO A 92 8.62 -9.21 4.47
CA PRO A 92 7.70 -10.22 3.97
C PRO A 92 6.24 -9.83 4.27
N ASP A 93 5.29 -10.31 3.47
CA ASP A 93 3.86 -10.06 3.71
C ASP A 93 3.35 -10.81 4.94
N PHE A 94 3.80 -12.06 5.12
CA PHE A 94 3.40 -12.93 6.22
C PHE A 94 4.59 -13.70 6.79
N ILE A 95 4.55 -13.94 8.10
CA ILE A 95 5.38 -14.94 8.79
C ILE A 95 4.43 -15.92 9.45
N VAL A 96 4.71 -17.21 9.29
CA VAL A 96 3.96 -18.29 9.92
C VAL A 96 4.87 -18.99 10.92
N PHE A 97 4.38 -19.18 12.14
CA PHE A 97 5.06 -19.91 13.18
C PHE A 97 4.46 -21.32 13.26
N HIS A 98 5.28 -22.33 12.99
CA HIS A 98 4.94 -23.74 13.18
C HIS A 98 5.44 -24.23 14.54
N ASN A 99 4.89 -25.36 15.00
CA ASN A 99 5.35 -26.04 16.22
C ASN A 99 6.58 -26.91 15.96
#